data_AF-A0A936JA83-F1
#
_entry.id   AF-A0A936JA83-F1
#
_cell.length_a   1.000
_cell.length_b   1.000
_cell.length_c   1.000
_cell.angle_alpha   90.00
_cell.angle_beta   90.00
_cell.angle_gamma   90.00
#
_symmetry.space_group_name_H-M   'P 1'
#
loop_
_entity.id
_entity.type
_entity.pdbx_description
1 polymer ?
#
loop_
_entity_poly.entity_id
_entity_poly.type
_entity_poly.pdbx_seq_one_letter_code
_entity_poly.pdbx_strand_id
1 'polypeptide(L)'
;MKFFYTLILVLIFCSTSQADGGSTVVYKAKFVLKNGSSFIGYLPISGDDVSLDSTRSNKHCSDKAFQLMLIKNFSPNTIYKDFQVYDCIHLVHIGQNNRGFNIGCVDKTKIKTLQVQNIKYTVFLDAAYANYDWQVYGIQELSPPIINMISRQNPVNYEELLFNKDGYDTGDYACFINFNPDISSSELYRLVAELSRKLQIGSNGNKIITPMQVKQLAAKHIFIFYGYLGPC
;
A
#
# COMPACT_ATOMS: atom_id res chain seq x y z
N MET A 1 3.77 -48.45 14.94
CA MET A 1 3.62 -47.35 15.93
C MET A 1 4.72 -46.29 15.86
N LYS A 2 6.00 -46.61 15.62
CA LYS A 2 7.09 -45.60 15.54
C LYS A 2 6.92 -44.53 14.44
N PHE A 3 6.34 -44.89 13.29
CA PHE A 3 6.13 -43.98 12.16
C PHE A 3 5.11 -42.86 12.42
N PHE A 4 4.13 -43.12 13.30
CA PHE A 4 3.07 -42.16 13.64
C PHE A 4 3.61 -41.01 14.50
N TYR A 5 4.55 -41.31 15.41
CA TYR A 5 5.21 -40.30 16.24
C TYR A 5 6.17 -39.42 15.42
N THR A 6 6.82 -39.98 14.39
CA THR A 6 7.68 -39.21 13.48
C THR A 6 6.88 -38.23 12.62
N LEU A 7 5.70 -38.65 12.11
CA LEU A 7 4.81 -37.78 11.33
C LEU A 7 4.26 -36.61 12.18
N ILE A 8 3.91 -36.87 13.43
CA ILE A 8 3.46 -35.84 14.38
C ILE A 8 4.60 -34.87 14.72
N LEU A 9 5.83 -35.36 14.91
CA LEU A 9 7.01 -34.50 15.12
C LEU A 9 7.32 -33.61 13.91
N VAL A 10 7.21 -34.14 12.69
CA VAL A 10 7.42 -33.35 11.45
C VAL A 10 6.33 -32.26 11.29
N LEU A 11 5.09 -32.54 11.68
CA LEU A 11 4.01 -31.55 11.65
C LEU A 11 4.19 -30.43 12.70
N ILE A 12 4.79 -30.73 13.86
CA ILE A 12 5.06 -29.72 14.91
C ILE A 12 6.19 -28.76 14.50
N PHE A 13 7.12 -29.18 13.64
CA PHE A 13 8.18 -28.31 13.11
C PHE A 13 7.83 -27.61 11.79
N CYS A 14 6.67 -27.88 11.19
CA CYS A 14 6.28 -27.35 9.88
C CYS A 14 5.44 -26.06 9.93
N SER A 15 5.12 -25.52 11.12
CA SER A 15 4.36 -24.28 11.24
C SER A 15 5.24 -23.11 11.68
N THR A 16 6.23 -22.75 10.85
CA THR A 16 6.54 -21.32 10.70
C THR A 16 5.51 -20.74 9.75
N SER A 17 4.27 -20.62 10.22
CA SER A 17 3.33 -19.69 9.61
C SER A 17 3.97 -18.32 9.82
N GLN A 18 4.52 -17.74 8.76
CA GLN A 18 4.79 -16.31 8.75
C GLN A 18 3.42 -15.65 8.95
N ALA A 19 3.23 -15.02 10.10
CA ALA A 19 2.05 -14.22 10.34
C ALA A 19 2.09 -13.08 9.31
N ASP A 20 1.13 -13.06 8.39
CA ASP A 20 0.78 -11.83 7.67
C ASP A 20 0.65 -10.73 8.72
N GLY A 21 1.37 -9.61 8.53
CA GLY A 21 1.56 -8.50 9.49
C GLY A 21 0.30 -7.72 9.86
N GLY A 22 -0.80 -8.41 10.17
CA GLY A 22 -2.13 -7.88 10.41
C GLY A 22 -2.85 -7.47 9.14
N SER A 23 -4.19 -7.47 9.19
CA SER A 23 -4.98 -6.83 8.15
C SER A 23 -4.77 -5.31 8.17
N THR A 24 -4.93 -4.64 7.03
CA THR A 24 -5.01 -3.17 6.99
C THR A 24 -6.46 -2.74 6.90
N VAL A 25 -6.88 -1.88 7.82
CA VAL A 25 -8.20 -1.24 7.83
C VAL A 25 -8.04 0.23 7.51
N VAL A 26 -8.82 0.72 6.54
CA VAL A 26 -8.94 2.14 6.21
C VAL A 26 -10.16 2.69 6.94
N TYR A 27 -9.91 3.57 7.91
CA TYR A 27 -10.95 4.29 8.63
C TYR A 27 -11.29 5.59 7.92
N LYS A 28 -12.59 5.86 7.77
CA LYS A 28 -13.11 7.14 7.31
C LYS A 28 -13.67 7.90 8.50
N ALA A 29 -13.19 9.12 8.70
CA ALA A 29 -13.63 9.97 9.80
C ALA A 29 -13.66 11.45 9.40
N LYS A 30 -14.51 12.23 10.07
CA LYS A 30 -14.41 13.69 10.09
C LYS A 30 -13.43 14.11 11.18
N PHE A 31 -12.43 14.89 10.81
CA PHE A 31 -11.45 15.48 11.72
C PHE A 31 -11.84 16.93 11.98
N VAL A 32 -12.08 17.28 13.25
CA VAL A 32 -12.32 18.67 13.65
C VAL A 32 -11.11 19.18 14.41
N LEU A 33 -10.45 20.20 13.88
CA LEU A 33 -9.20 20.73 14.41
C LEU A 33 -9.46 21.83 15.45
N LYS A 34 -8.47 22.07 16.31
CA LYS A 34 -8.55 23.10 17.36
C LYS A 34 -8.66 24.53 16.82
N ASN A 35 -8.19 24.77 15.60
CA ASN A 35 -8.34 26.05 14.90
C ASN A 35 -9.75 26.26 14.31
N GLY A 36 -10.69 25.33 14.52
CA GLY A 36 -12.07 25.41 14.03
C GLY A 36 -12.29 24.83 12.63
N SER A 37 -11.24 24.53 11.86
CA SER A 37 -11.37 23.87 10.56
C SER A 37 -11.77 22.40 10.70
N SER A 38 -12.40 21.83 9.67
CA SER A 38 -12.71 20.40 9.63
C SER A 38 -12.67 19.84 8.22
N PHE A 39 -12.43 18.54 8.10
CA PHE A 39 -12.42 17.81 6.83
C PHE A 39 -12.76 16.33 7.06
N ILE A 40 -13.14 15.62 6.00
CA ILE A 40 -13.29 14.17 6.02
C ILE A 40 -12.04 13.57 5.40
N GLY A 41 -11.50 12.52 6.01
CA GLY A 41 -10.33 11.84 5.50
C GLY A 41 -10.32 10.36 5.81
N TYR A 42 -9.39 9.68 5.14
CA TYR A 42 -9.14 8.25 5.19
C TYR A 42 -7.80 8.01 5.89
N LEU A 43 -7.78 7.09 6.84
CA LEU A 43 -6.60 6.74 7.63
C LEU A 43 -6.41 5.21 7.58
N PRO A 44 -5.40 4.71 6.86
CA PRO A 44 -5.02 3.31 6.90
C PRO A 44 -4.27 3.01 8.21
N ILE A 45 -4.66 1.94 8.88
CA ILE A 45 -3.96 1.40 10.05
C ILE A 45 -3.77 -0.09 9.82
N SER A 46 -2.57 -0.58 10.08
CA SER A 46 -2.18 -1.99 9.98
C SER A 46 -1.81 -2.56 11.35
N GLY A 47 -1.95 -3.87 11.53
CA GLY A 47 -1.54 -4.60 12.73
C GLY A 47 -2.58 -5.58 13.24
N ASP A 48 -2.21 -6.37 14.26
CA ASP A 48 -3.05 -7.48 14.76
C ASP A 48 -4.38 -7.00 15.38
N ASP A 49 -4.40 -5.75 15.86
CA ASP A 49 -5.54 -5.14 16.53
C ASP A 49 -6.59 -4.55 15.57
N VAL A 50 -6.35 -4.62 14.25
CA VAL A 50 -7.21 -4.02 13.22
C VAL A 50 -7.73 -5.09 12.23
N SER A 51 -8.66 -5.90 12.70
CA SER A 51 -9.56 -6.70 11.86
C SER A 51 -10.98 -6.16 11.95
N LEU A 52 -11.78 -6.34 10.90
CA LEU A 52 -13.22 -6.05 10.88
C LEU A 52 -14.02 -7.35 10.98
N ASP A 53 -15.08 -7.34 11.77
CA ASP A 53 -16.02 -8.44 11.87
C ASP A 53 -16.94 -8.54 10.64
N SER A 54 -17.85 -9.51 10.65
CA SER A 54 -18.83 -9.73 9.58
C SER A 54 -19.76 -8.54 9.31
N THR A 55 -19.88 -7.61 10.24
CA THR A 55 -20.66 -6.36 10.11
C THR A 55 -19.82 -5.18 9.62
N ARG A 56 -18.54 -5.41 9.26
CA ARG A 56 -17.55 -4.39 8.93
C ARG A 56 -17.23 -3.44 10.08
N SER A 57 -17.26 -3.95 11.32
CA SER A 57 -17.00 -3.16 12.52
C SER A 57 -15.87 -3.76 13.35
N ASN A 58 -15.28 -2.97 14.24
CA ASN A 58 -14.34 -3.42 15.26
C ASN A 58 -14.35 -2.51 16.49
N LYS A 59 -13.46 -2.77 17.45
CA LYS A 59 -13.36 -2.00 18.70
C LYS A 59 -13.10 -0.50 18.52
N HIS A 60 -12.68 -0.07 17.32
CA HIS A 60 -12.38 1.33 16.97
C HIS A 60 -13.50 2.02 16.18
N CYS A 61 -14.56 1.31 15.78
CA CYS A 61 -15.68 1.83 14.98
C CYS A 61 -16.71 2.62 15.82
N SER A 62 -16.25 3.61 16.56
CA SER A 62 -17.08 4.62 17.23
C SER A 62 -16.28 5.90 17.45
N ASP A 63 -16.95 7.06 17.59
CA ASP A 63 -16.29 8.35 17.79
C ASP A 63 -15.24 8.31 18.92
N LYS A 64 -15.66 7.81 20.10
CA LYS A 64 -14.79 7.73 21.27
C LYS A 64 -13.63 6.76 21.04
N ALA A 65 -13.90 5.57 20.52
CA ALA A 65 -12.86 4.55 20.38
C ALA A 65 -11.86 4.86 19.27
N PHE A 66 -12.31 5.49 18.18
CA PHE A 66 -11.44 5.99 17.11
C PHE A 66 -10.53 7.11 17.64
N GLN A 67 -11.07 8.08 18.38
CA GLN A 67 -10.27 9.14 19.00
C GLN A 67 -9.21 8.57 19.95
N LEU A 68 -9.56 7.56 20.76
CA LEU A 68 -8.63 6.88 21.66
C LEU A 68 -7.55 6.11 20.91
N MET A 69 -7.90 5.47 19.79
CA MET A 69 -6.92 4.80 18.90
C MET A 69 -5.88 5.80 18.38
N LEU A 70 -6.32 6.97 17.92
CA LEU A 70 -5.41 8.02 17.45
C LEU A 70 -4.44 8.44 18.55
N ILE A 71 -4.95 8.70 19.76
CA ILE A 71 -4.13 9.09 20.92
C ILE A 71 -3.11 7.99 21.25
N LYS A 72 -3.54 6.71 21.27
CA LYS A 72 -2.66 5.59 21.57
C LYS A 72 -1.51 5.47 20.56
N ASN A 73 -1.81 5.57 19.27
CA ASN A 73 -0.85 5.27 18.20
C ASN A 73 0.01 6.48 17.79
N PHE A 74 -0.47 7.71 17.99
CA PHE A 74 0.14 8.92 17.44
C PHE A 74 0.28 10.07 18.47
N SER A 75 0.33 9.76 19.77
CA SER A 75 0.62 10.79 20.78
C SER A 75 2.05 11.34 20.63
N PRO A 76 2.35 12.54 21.18
CA PRO A 76 3.69 13.13 21.12
C PRO A 76 4.82 12.26 21.66
N ASN A 77 4.48 11.29 22.52
CA ASN A 77 5.42 10.35 23.14
C ASN A 77 5.66 9.10 22.29
N THR A 78 5.01 8.99 21.13
CA THR A 78 5.23 7.89 20.17
C THR A 78 6.24 8.31 19.11
N ILE A 79 6.87 7.33 18.47
CA ILE A 79 7.73 7.55 17.30
C ILE A 79 6.94 8.11 16.09
N TYR A 80 5.61 7.95 16.08
CA TYR A 80 4.71 8.37 15.01
C TYR A 80 3.90 9.62 15.42
N LYS A 81 4.57 10.67 15.91
CA LYS A 81 3.89 11.92 16.32
C LYS A 81 3.08 12.59 15.20
N ASP A 82 3.52 12.40 13.96
CA ASP A 82 2.90 12.94 12.75
C ASP A 82 2.32 11.76 11.96
N PHE A 83 1.09 11.90 11.47
CA PHE A 83 0.45 10.89 10.62
C PHE A 83 -0.27 11.53 9.44
N GLN A 84 -0.34 10.79 8.34
CA GLN A 84 -0.99 11.24 7.11
C GLN A 84 -2.44 10.81 7.09
N VAL A 85 -3.31 11.75 6.70
CA VAL A 85 -4.71 11.50 6.38
C VAL A 85 -4.95 11.87 4.93
N TYR A 86 -5.61 10.99 4.19
CA TYR A 86 -5.82 11.11 2.76
C TYR A 86 -7.24 11.59 2.48
N ASP A 87 -7.44 12.50 1.53
CA ASP A 87 -8.80 12.93 1.16
C ASP A 87 -9.57 11.82 0.40
N CYS A 88 -8.86 10.93 -0.30
CA CYS A 88 -9.38 9.78 -1.04
C CYS A 88 -8.26 8.77 -1.31
N ILE A 89 -8.58 7.49 -1.47
CA ILE A 89 -7.67 6.44 -1.95
C ILE A 89 -8.28 5.83 -3.21
N HIS A 90 -7.59 5.95 -4.34
CA HIS A 90 -7.96 5.31 -5.61
C HIS A 90 -7.30 3.94 -5.71
N LEU A 91 -8.07 2.91 -6.06
CA LEU A 91 -7.53 1.56 -6.21
C LEU A 91 -7.20 1.29 -7.67
N VAL A 92 -5.98 0.82 -7.92
CA VAL A 92 -5.56 0.28 -9.22
C VAL A 92 -5.54 -1.24 -9.11
N HIS A 93 -6.32 -1.90 -9.95
CA HIS A 93 -6.48 -3.36 -9.94
C HIS A 93 -5.41 -4.04 -10.79
N ILE A 94 -4.68 -5.00 -10.21
CA ILE A 94 -3.75 -5.85 -10.95
C ILE A 94 -4.50 -7.14 -11.34
N GLY A 95 -4.83 -7.26 -12.64
CA GLY A 95 -5.48 -8.45 -13.21
C GLY A 95 -6.99 -8.34 -13.43
N GLN A 96 -7.60 -9.39 -14.01
CA GLN A 96 -9.00 -9.36 -14.49
C GLN A 96 -10.08 -9.65 -13.44
N ASN A 97 -9.71 -9.99 -12.19
CA ASN A 97 -10.68 -10.27 -11.12
C ASN A 97 -10.57 -9.24 -10.00
N ASN A 98 -11.71 -8.69 -9.55
CA ASN A 98 -11.82 -7.78 -8.38
C ASN A 98 -11.34 -8.37 -7.04
N ARG A 99 -10.83 -9.61 -7.04
CA ARG A 99 -10.19 -10.28 -5.90
C ARG A 99 -8.66 -10.35 -6.02
N GLY A 100 -8.11 -9.78 -7.08
CA GLY A 100 -6.68 -9.62 -7.26
C GLY A 100 -6.12 -8.55 -6.34
N PHE A 101 -4.80 -8.59 -6.24
CA PHE A 101 -3.93 -7.60 -5.66
C PHE A 101 -4.25 -6.19 -6.18
N ASN A 102 -4.37 -5.20 -5.29
CA ASN A 102 -4.61 -3.80 -5.66
C ASN A 102 -3.49 -2.89 -5.17
N ILE A 103 -3.29 -1.76 -5.84
CA ILE A 103 -2.40 -0.68 -5.40
C ILE A 103 -3.25 0.52 -4.99
N GLY A 104 -3.06 1.03 -3.77
CA GLY A 104 -3.69 2.26 -3.31
C GLY A 104 -2.92 3.48 -3.82
N CYS A 105 -3.61 4.41 -4.47
CA CYS A 105 -3.01 5.60 -5.07
C CYS A 105 -3.72 6.87 -4.56
N VAL A 106 -2.94 7.90 -4.25
CA VAL A 106 -3.47 9.18 -3.75
C VAL A 106 -2.85 10.36 -4.48
N ASP A 107 -3.62 11.44 -4.60
CA ASP A 107 -3.08 12.72 -5.05
C ASP A 107 -2.23 13.31 -3.94
N LYS A 108 -0.92 13.43 -4.17
CA LYS A 108 0.04 13.96 -3.19
C LYS A 108 -0.28 15.37 -2.70
N THR A 109 -1.08 16.13 -3.45
CA THR A 109 -1.54 17.48 -3.06
C THR A 109 -2.74 17.45 -2.11
N LYS A 110 -3.35 16.28 -1.91
CA LYS A 110 -4.54 16.04 -1.08
C LYS A 110 -4.23 15.17 0.14
N ILE A 111 -3.02 15.29 0.65
CA ILE A 111 -2.55 14.62 1.86
C ILE A 111 -2.44 15.66 2.97
N LYS A 112 -2.99 15.35 4.14
CA LYS A 112 -2.90 16.19 5.33
C LYS A 112 -2.06 15.49 6.37
N THR A 113 -0.92 16.08 6.72
CA THR A 113 -0.13 15.65 7.87
C THR A 113 -0.72 16.27 9.13
N LEU A 114 -1.07 15.44 10.10
CA LEU A 114 -1.68 15.85 11.36
C LEU A 114 -0.85 15.39 12.54
N GLN A 115 -1.08 16.08 13.65
CA GLN A 115 -0.68 15.66 14.98
C GLN A 115 -1.94 15.53 15.84
N VAL A 116 -1.98 14.53 16.72
CA VAL A 116 -3.17 14.31 17.57
C VAL A 116 -3.47 15.52 18.44
N GLN A 117 -2.46 16.25 18.93
CA GLN A 117 -2.67 17.46 19.72
C GLN A 117 -3.40 18.58 18.97
N ASN A 118 -3.45 18.56 17.63
CA ASN A 118 -4.13 19.58 16.83
C ASN A 118 -5.61 19.24 16.58
N ILE A 119 -6.02 18.02 16.91
CA ILE A 119 -7.40 17.54 16.77
C ILE A 119 -8.18 17.90 18.03
N LYS A 120 -9.35 18.51 17.86
CA LYS A 120 -10.31 18.78 18.93
C LYS A 120 -11.16 17.54 19.22
N TYR A 121 -11.73 16.95 18.18
CA TYR A 121 -12.44 15.66 18.21
C TYR A 121 -12.55 15.07 16.80
N THR A 122 -12.94 13.81 16.73
CA THR A 122 -13.24 13.08 15.50
C THR A 122 -14.67 12.57 15.52
N VAL A 123 -15.24 12.36 14.32
CA VAL A 123 -16.51 11.65 14.13
C VAL A 123 -16.22 10.48 13.20
N PHE A 124 -16.39 9.27 13.70
CA PHE A 124 -16.23 8.05 12.91
C PHE A 124 -17.37 7.94 11.89
N LEU A 125 -17.04 7.54 10.66
CA LEU A 125 -18.03 7.45 9.58
C LEU A 125 -18.13 6.03 9.01
N ASP A 126 -16.99 5.39 8.68
CA ASP A 126 -16.97 4.05 8.09
C ASP A 126 -15.59 3.40 8.26
N ALA A 127 -15.52 2.09 8.08
CA ALA A 127 -14.29 1.32 7.99
C ALA A 127 -14.37 0.26 6.87
N ALA A 128 -13.26 0.05 6.19
CA ALA A 128 -13.15 -0.98 5.16
C ALA A 128 -11.78 -1.66 5.23
N TYR A 129 -11.71 -2.93 4.83
CA TYR A 129 -10.44 -3.53 4.51
C TYR A 129 -9.80 -2.79 3.35
N ALA A 130 -8.51 -2.51 3.45
CA ALA A 130 -7.73 -1.84 2.43
C ALA A 130 -7.81 -2.56 1.08
N ASN A 131 -7.83 -3.89 1.08
CA ASN A 131 -7.83 -4.76 -0.10
C ASN A 131 -6.72 -4.44 -1.13
N TYR A 132 -5.79 -3.55 -0.83
CA TYR A 132 -4.56 -3.29 -1.55
C TYR A 132 -3.41 -3.91 -0.78
N ASP A 133 -2.35 -4.29 -1.50
CA ASP A 133 -1.17 -4.86 -0.87
C ASP A 133 -0.31 -3.75 -0.27
N TRP A 134 -0.68 -3.40 0.96
CA TRP A 134 0.05 -2.43 1.75
C TRP A 134 1.45 -2.92 2.10
N GLN A 135 1.62 -4.23 2.30
CA GLN A 135 2.89 -4.81 2.72
C GLN A 135 3.94 -4.64 1.62
N VAL A 136 3.53 -4.81 0.37
CA VAL A 136 4.41 -4.67 -0.80
C VAL A 136 4.45 -3.23 -1.27
N TYR A 137 3.36 -2.66 -1.79
CA TYR A 137 3.41 -1.35 -2.45
C TYR A 137 2.96 -0.18 -1.57
N GLY A 138 2.36 -0.41 -0.41
CA GLY A 138 1.83 0.70 0.40
C GLY A 138 0.80 1.58 -0.34
N ILE A 139 0.69 2.85 0.06
CA ILE A 139 -0.03 3.88 -0.71
C ILE A 139 0.98 4.65 -1.56
N GLN A 140 0.68 4.75 -2.85
CA GLN A 140 1.48 5.44 -3.84
C GLN A 140 1.02 6.89 -3.94
N GLU A 141 1.87 7.82 -3.52
CA GLU A 141 1.60 9.26 -3.60
C GLU A 141 2.01 9.82 -4.97
N LEU A 142 1.01 10.17 -5.79
CA LEU A 142 1.21 10.53 -7.20
C LEU A 142 0.85 11.98 -7.46
N SER A 143 1.35 12.54 -8.57
CA SER A 143 0.97 13.88 -9.01
C SER A 143 -0.48 13.91 -9.53
N PRO A 144 -1.19 15.05 -9.45
CA PRO A 144 -2.57 15.17 -9.93
C PRO A 144 -2.77 14.72 -11.39
N PRO A 145 -1.86 15.03 -12.35
CA PRO A 145 -1.99 14.53 -13.72
C PRO A 145 -1.99 13.01 -13.83
N ILE A 146 -1.16 12.32 -13.03
CA ILE A 146 -1.07 10.86 -13.03
C ILE A 146 -2.34 10.26 -12.42
N ILE A 147 -2.78 10.77 -11.26
CA ILE A 147 -4.03 10.34 -10.62
C ILE A 147 -5.23 10.50 -11.55
N ASN A 148 -5.30 11.63 -12.24
CA ASN A 148 -6.38 11.90 -13.17
C ASN A 148 -6.39 10.92 -14.35
N MET A 149 -5.23 10.39 -14.75
CA MET A 149 -5.17 9.42 -15.83
C MET A 149 -5.57 8.02 -15.35
N ILE A 150 -4.97 7.54 -14.25
CA ILE A 150 -5.26 6.20 -13.71
C ILE A 150 -6.69 6.05 -13.19
N SER A 151 -7.35 7.15 -12.81
CA SER A 151 -8.76 7.14 -12.38
C SER A 151 -9.76 7.10 -13.55
N ARG A 152 -9.31 7.35 -14.78
CA ARG A 152 -10.17 7.40 -15.97
C ARG A 152 -10.00 6.19 -16.89
N GLN A 153 -8.97 5.38 -16.69
CA GLN A 153 -8.61 4.27 -17.57
C GLN A 153 -8.34 3.04 -16.72
N ASN A 154 -8.77 1.88 -17.22
CA ASN A 154 -8.40 0.62 -16.60
C ASN A 154 -6.99 0.21 -17.07
N PRO A 155 -6.18 -0.42 -16.21
CA PRO A 155 -4.98 -1.11 -16.62
C PRO A 155 -5.27 -2.12 -17.74
N VAL A 156 -4.39 -2.19 -18.72
CA VAL A 156 -4.44 -3.12 -19.86
C VAL A 156 -3.68 -4.40 -19.52
N ASN A 157 -2.45 -4.24 -19.05
CA ASN A 157 -1.57 -5.31 -18.58
C ASN A 157 -0.55 -4.72 -17.60
N TYR A 158 0.22 -5.60 -16.96
CA TYR A 158 1.27 -5.22 -16.03
C TYR A 158 2.45 -6.18 -16.15
N GLU A 159 3.61 -5.73 -15.68
CA GLU A 159 4.79 -6.57 -15.50
C GLU A 159 5.51 -6.17 -14.22
N GLU A 160 6.18 -7.12 -13.59
CA GLU A 160 6.93 -6.88 -12.36
C GLU A 160 8.43 -7.14 -12.58
N LEU A 161 9.25 -6.36 -11.91
CA LEU A 161 10.69 -6.54 -11.88
C LEU A 161 11.16 -6.51 -10.44
N LEU A 162 12.01 -7.47 -10.07
CA LEU A 162 12.76 -7.47 -8.82
C LEU A 162 14.09 -6.73 -9.04
N PHE A 163 14.29 -5.63 -8.33
CA PHE A 163 15.42 -4.71 -8.51
C PHE A 163 16.56 -4.99 -7.56
N ASN A 164 16.23 -5.38 -6.34
CA ASN A 164 17.17 -5.76 -5.30
C ASN A 164 16.63 -7.00 -4.59
N LYS A 165 17.49 -7.98 -4.31
CA LYS A 165 17.13 -9.23 -3.65
C LYS A 165 17.86 -9.29 -2.30
N ASP A 166 17.10 -9.21 -1.21
CA ASP A 166 17.62 -9.18 0.16
C ASP A 166 17.50 -10.55 0.88
N GLY A 167 17.33 -11.65 0.14
CA GLY A 167 17.04 -12.97 0.71
C GLY A 167 16.39 -13.90 -0.29
N TYR A 168 15.70 -14.96 0.14
CA TYR A 168 15.11 -15.94 -0.79
C TYR A 168 13.96 -15.36 -1.62
N ASP A 169 13.08 -14.53 -1.01
CA ASP A 169 11.91 -13.90 -1.67
C ASP A 169 11.69 -12.43 -1.27
N THR A 170 12.65 -11.82 -0.57
CA THR A 170 12.54 -10.43 -0.10
C THR A 170 13.31 -9.48 -1.00
N GLY A 171 12.81 -8.25 -1.15
CA GLY A 171 13.47 -7.26 -1.98
C GLY A 171 12.58 -6.13 -2.49
N ASP A 172 13.24 -5.22 -3.22
CA ASP A 172 12.60 -4.08 -3.87
C ASP A 172 11.98 -4.52 -5.21
N TYR A 173 10.69 -4.31 -5.35
CA TYR A 173 9.92 -4.54 -6.58
C TYR A 173 9.54 -3.22 -7.21
N ALA A 174 9.41 -3.25 -8.54
CA ALA A 174 8.64 -2.24 -9.25
C ALA A 174 7.67 -2.92 -10.21
N CYS A 175 6.41 -2.52 -10.10
CA CYS A 175 5.32 -2.91 -10.96
C CYS A 175 5.15 -1.87 -12.06
N PHE A 176 5.19 -2.33 -13.30
CA PHE A 176 4.97 -1.53 -14.50
C PHE A 176 3.54 -1.76 -14.95
N ILE A 177 2.66 -0.80 -14.70
CA ILE A 177 1.25 -0.88 -15.09
C ILE A 177 1.03 -0.07 -16.36
N ASN A 178 0.57 -0.75 -17.40
CA ASN A 178 0.30 -0.16 -18.70
C ASN A 178 -1.18 0.19 -18.85
N PHE A 179 -1.45 1.42 -19.28
CA PHE A 179 -2.80 1.91 -19.62
C PHE A 179 -2.97 2.15 -21.13
N ASN A 180 -1.95 1.86 -21.94
CA ASN A 180 -2.01 1.98 -23.38
C ASN A 180 -2.51 0.67 -24.03
N PRO A 181 -3.68 0.68 -24.70
CA PRO A 181 -4.23 -0.52 -25.33
C PRO A 181 -3.39 -1.05 -26.50
N ASP A 182 -2.52 -0.22 -27.08
CA ASP A 182 -1.66 -0.60 -28.21
C ASP A 182 -0.43 -1.41 -27.76
N ILE A 183 -0.14 -1.46 -26.47
CA ILE A 183 1.00 -2.19 -25.91
C ILE A 183 0.51 -3.56 -25.40
N SER A 184 0.85 -4.61 -26.15
CA SER A 184 0.61 -6.00 -25.77
C SER A 184 1.47 -6.41 -24.56
N SER A 185 1.08 -7.49 -23.86
CA SER A 185 1.86 -8.02 -22.73
C SER A 185 3.28 -8.41 -23.14
N SER A 186 3.47 -9.03 -24.30
CA SER A 186 4.81 -9.38 -24.81
C SER A 186 5.68 -8.16 -25.07
N GLU A 187 5.07 -7.05 -25.53
CA GLU A 187 5.80 -5.80 -25.74
C GLU A 187 6.16 -5.14 -24.41
N LEU A 188 5.24 -5.14 -23.43
CA LEU A 188 5.54 -4.64 -22.07
C LEU A 188 6.69 -5.45 -21.45
N TYR A 189 6.63 -6.78 -21.51
CA TYR A 189 7.69 -7.67 -21.06
C TYR A 189 9.04 -7.32 -21.70
N ARG A 190 9.06 -7.13 -23.04
CA ARG A 190 10.28 -6.75 -23.77
C ARG A 190 10.83 -5.41 -23.29
N LEU A 191 9.97 -4.40 -23.09
CA LEU A 191 10.36 -3.08 -22.58
C LEU A 191 10.96 -3.17 -21.18
N VAL A 192 10.35 -3.93 -20.28
CA VAL A 192 10.85 -4.13 -18.90
C VAL A 192 12.18 -4.90 -18.91
N ALA A 193 12.32 -5.94 -19.74
CA ALA A 193 13.56 -6.70 -19.90
C ALA A 193 14.70 -5.88 -20.56
N GLU A 194 14.39 -4.94 -21.45
CA GLU A 194 15.35 -3.98 -21.98
C GLU A 194 15.77 -2.96 -20.94
N LEU A 195 14.82 -2.46 -20.15
CA LEU A 195 15.10 -1.53 -19.06
C LEU A 195 15.98 -2.18 -18.01
N SER A 196 15.68 -3.41 -17.59
CA SER A 196 16.40 -4.14 -16.53
C SER A 196 17.90 -4.27 -16.82
N ARG A 197 18.27 -4.42 -18.10
CA ARG A 197 19.67 -4.48 -18.59
C ARG A 197 20.39 -3.14 -18.59
N LYS A 198 19.66 -2.03 -18.50
CA LYS A 198 20.15 -0.65 -18.56
C LYS A 198 20.08 0.07 -17.20
N LEU A 199 19.61 -0.61 -16.16
CA LEU A 199 19.50 -0.02 -14.83
C LEU A 199 20.89 0.31 -14.30
N GLN A 200 21.03 1.52 -13.77
CA GLN A 200 22.26 1.95 -13.12
C GLN A 200 22.27 1.42 -11.69
N ILE A 201 23.46 1.26 -11.12
CA ILE A 201 23.63 0.93 -9.71
C ILE A 201 23.82 2.26 -8.95
N GLY A 202 22.93 2.52 -7.99
CA GLY A 202 22.99 3.67 -7.10
C GLY A 202 24.14 3.58 -6.10
N SER A 203 24.37 4.65 -5.34
CA SER A 203 25.44 4.72 -4.33
C SER A 203 25.30 3.70 -3.19
N ASN A 204 24.10 3.17 -2.99
CA ASN A 204 23.78 2.12 -2.02
C ASN A 204 23.85 0.70 -2.61
N GLY A 205 24.26 0.54 -3.88
CA GLY A 205 24.31 -0.76 -4.55
C GLY A 205 22.99 -1.20 -5.20
N ASN A 206 21.91 -0.43 -5.05
CA ASN A 206 20.59 -0.81 -5.58
C ASN A 206 20.42 -0.36 -7.03
N LYS A 207 19.69 -1.15 -7.82
CA LYS A 207 19.33 -0.76 -9.18
C LYS A 207 18.35 0.42 -9.16
N ILE A 208 18.60 1.44 -9.99
CA ILE A 208 17.76 2.63 -10.09
C ILE A 208 17.14 2.80 -11.48
N ILE A 209 15.85 3.15 -11.51
CA ILE A 209 15.18 3.68 -12.70
C ILE A 209 15.33 5.20 -12.67
N THR A 210 16.00 5.76 -13.67
CA THR A 210 16.25 7.20 -13.73
C THR A 210 14.97 8.01 -13.97
N PRO A 211 14.89 9.28 -13.53
CA PRO A 211 13.74 10.14 -13.82
C PRO A 211 13.44 10.29 -15.31
N MET A 212 14.46 10.20 -16.17
CA MET A 212 14.29 10.23 -17.63
C MET A 212 13.58 8.97 -18.14
N GLN A 213 13.96 7.78 -17.65
CA GLN A 213 13.29 6.52 -18.00
C GLN A 213 11.83 6.51 -17.51
N VAL A 214 11.57 7.00 -16.28
CA VAL A 214 10.20 7.16 -15.76
C VAL A 214 9.37 8.06 -16.67
N LYS A 215 9.91 9.19 -17.13
CA LYS A 215 9.21 10.09 -18.07
C LYS A 215 8.94 9.43 -19.43
N GLN A 216 9.89 8.66 -19.96
CA GLN A 216 9.73 7.95 -21.23
C GLN A 216 8.63 6.87 -21.17
N LEU A 217 8.55 6.15 -20.05
CA LEU A 217 7.49 5.17 -19.81
C LEU A 217 6.13 5.86 -19.61
N ALA A 218 6.08 6.94 -18.84
CA ALA A 218 4.85 7.71 -18.65
C ALA A 218 4.31 8.28 -19.97
N ALA A 219 5.18 8.70 -20.90
CA ALA A 219 4.79 9.13 -22.24
C ALA A 219 4.17 8.01 -23.10
N LYS A 220 4.43 6.75 -22.76
CA LYS A 220 3.78 5.56 -23.33
C LYS A 220 2.57 5.09 -22.50
N HIS A 221 2.18 5.84 -21.47
CA HIS A 221 1.17 5.50 -20.45
C HIS A 221 1.51 4.25 -19.65
N ILE A 222 2.79 4.01 -19.38
CA ILE A 222 3.28 2.98 -18.47
C ILE A 222 3.73 3.66 -17.17
N PHE A 223 3.15 3.27 -16.04
CA PHE A 223 3.46 3.81 -14.71
C PHE A 223 4.20 2.80 -13.87
N ILE A 224 5.12 3.29 -13.06
CA ILE A 224 5.93 2.46 -12.18
C ILE A 224 5.45 2.68 -10.75
N PHE A 225 5.11 1.60 -10.08
CA PHE A 225 4.77 1.57 -8.66
C PHE A 225 5.81 0.76 -7.92
N TYR A 226 6.36 1.33 -6.85
CA TYR A 226 7.47 0.72 -6.13
C TYR A 226 6.98 0.07 -4.85
N GLY A 227 7.49 -1.11 -4.57
CA GLY A 227 7.15 -1.87 -3.38
C GLY A 227 8.34 -2.59 -2.80
N TYR A 228 8.23 -3.02 -1.55
CA TYR A 228 9.23 -3.78 -0.85
C TYR A 228 8.56 -4.98 -0.19
N LEU A 229 9.05 -6.19 -0.46
CA LEU A 229 8.63 -7.39 0.26
C LEU A 229 9.74 -7.76 1.25
N GLY A 230 9.47 -7.71 2.54
CA GLY A 230 10.44 -8.03 3.60
C GLY A 230 9.79 -8.55 4.87
N PRO A 231 10.57 -9.13 5.80
CA PRO A 231 10.05 -9.51 7.11
C PRO A 231 9.58 -8.25 7.85
N CYS A 232 8.38 -8.32 8.42
CA CYS A 232 7.76 -7.25 9.20
C CYS A 232 8.56 -6.92 10.48
#